data_AF-A0A5C8V3P1-F1
#
_entry.id   AF-A0A5C8V3P1-F1
#
_cell.length_a   1.000
_cell.length_b   1.000
_cell.length_c   1.000
_cell.angle_alpha   90.00
_cell.angle_beta   90.00
_cell.angle_gamma   90.00
#
_symmetry.space_group_name_H-M   'P 1'
#
loop_
_entity.id
_entity.type
_entity.pdbx_description
1 polymer ?
#
loop_
_entity_poly.entity_id
_entity_poly.type
_entity_poly.pdbx_seq_one_letter_code
_entity_poly.pdbx_strand_id
1 'polypeptide(L)'
;MSLRTSLKNLIRPDAAASLRERASDLQADLSRVARPPVAEPASPGSAASETHPAAEPDPALAVVTVFRASWNALGEVLDAEVPDELSAKLDEAQGAAYQGLKAVRPTTPEGYRALAEAWAMALKGERGDEPGMTVSDHAADSLIAGAGACAPVQPVDWYDPPPGFMAAPALEPSSFVPVADGIARDLARLRGAAWAEFHRRVSPETTVEDIRRIRRELHLDALSPSPPKSDIGDQVDFASTDINELRAVHERMRELSSVAYAMSCMECCSDNAAGRLLHWLADELTTVEGKAAAEMQSRRPAAFWDRKIRLGLVAERIIENGDDAETAGFIQDLAAWAAEQARR
;
A
#
# COMPACT_ATOMS: atom_id res chain seq x y z
N MET A 1 -47.34 -40.08 12.90
CA MET A 1 -47.51 -39.06 11.84
C MET A 1 -46.17 -38.37 11.65
N SER A 2 -45.55 -38.50 10.48
CA SER A 2 -44.12 -38.19 10.24
C SER A 2 -43.96 -36.95 9.35
N LEU A 3 -43.20 -35.97 9.84
CA LEU A 3 -42.77 -34.74 9.17
C LEU A 3 -41.70 -35.03 8.10
N ARG A 4 -42.07 -35.60 6.94
CA ARG A 4 -41.12 -35.89 5.85
C ARG A 4 -41.53 -35.43 4.44
N THR A 5 -42.59 -34.62 4.30
CA THR A 5 -43.17 -34.37 2.97
C THR A 5 -43.06 -32.93 2.45
N SER A 6 -42.23 -32.05 3.03
CA SER A 6 -42.24 -30.62 2.66
C SER A 6 -40.86 -30.00 2.37
N LEU A 7 -40.03 -30.70 1.59
CA LEU A 7 -38.77 -30.11 1.06
C LEU A 7 -38.51 -30.44 -0.42
N LYS A 8 -39.27 -31.37 -1.02
CA LYS A 8 -39.12 -31.73 -2.45
C LYS A 8 -39.73 -30.73 -3.44
N ASN A 9 -40.50 -29.75 -2.97
CA ASN A 9 -41.18 -28.79 -3.85
C ASN A 9 -40.45 -27.44 -3.99
N LEU A 10 -39.29 -27.26 -3.36
CA LEU A 10 -38.50 -26.02 -3.42
C LEU A 10 -37.41 -26.02 -4.50
N ILE A 11 -37.19 -27.16 -5.17
CA ILE A 11 -36.28 -27.26 -6.31
C ILE A 11 -37.15 -27.50 -7.54
N ARG A 12 -37.70 -26.43 -8.10
CA ARG A 12 -38.16 -26.44 -9.49
C ARG A 12 -36.94 -26.16 -10.37
N PRO A 13 -36.47 -27.11 -11.19
CA PRO A 13 -35.47 -26.85 -12.19
C PRO A 13 -36.19 -26.42 -13.46
N ASP A 14 -36.32 -25.12 -13.68
CA ASP A 14 -36.55 -24.60 -15.02
C ASP A 14 -36.12 -23.13 -15.10
N ALA A 15 -35.49 -22.78 -16.22
CA ALA A 15 -34.96 -21.47 -16.61
C ALA A 15 -33.54 -21.08 -16.14
N ALA A 16 -32.56 -21.97 -16.33
CA ALA A 16 -31.21 -21.53 -16.65
C ALA A 16 -30.84 -22.11 -18.01
N ALA A 17 -30.54 -21.25 -18.99
CA ALA A 17 -29.74 -21.62 -20.15
C ALA A 17 -28.60 -22.54 -19.67
N SER A 18 -28.40 -23.68 -20.33
CA SER A 18 -27.46 -24.68 -19.82
C SER A 18 -26.10 -24.02 -19.60
N LEU A 19 -25.39 -24.32 -18.51
CA LEU A 19 -24.05 -23.78 -18.24
C LEU A 19 -23.11 -23.91 -19.46
N ARG A 20 -23.38 -24.92 -20.30
CA ARG A 20 -22.70 -25.17 -21.57
C ARG A 20 -22.96 -24.09 -22.64
N GLU A 21 -24.16 -23.51 -22.68
CA GLU A 21 -24.53 -22.40 -23.57
C GLU A 21 -23.84 -21.11 -23.13
N ARG A 22 -23.83 -20.81 -21.83
CA ARG A 22 -23.10 -19.65 -21.27
C ARG A 22 -21.58 -19.75 -21.48
N ALA A 23 -21.02 -20.95 -21.34
CA ALA A 23 -19.60 -21.19 -21.64
C ALA A 23 -19.30 -20.99 -23.15
N SER A 24 -20.22 -21.39 -24.03
CA SER A 24 -20.09 -21.18 -25.48
C SER A 24 -20.16 -19.69 -25.85
N ASP A 25 -21.07 -18.94 -25.24
CA ASP A 25 -21.20 -17.50 -25.47
C ASP A 25 -19.95 -16.74 -24.99
N LEU A 26 -19.44 -17.08 -23.80
CA LEU A 26 -18.19 -16.52 -23.27
C LEU A 26 -17.01 -16.80 -24.22
N GLN A 27 -16.91 -18.02 -24.75
CA GLN A 27 -15.85 -18.39 -25.69
C GLN A 27 -15.97 -17.63 -27.02
N ALA A 28 -17.18 -17.33 -27.48
CA ALA A 28 -17.42 -16.53 -28.67
C ALA A 28 -17.02 -15.06 -28.46
N ASP A 29 -17.29 -14.49 -27.29
CA ASP A 29 -16.90 -13.12 -26.95
C ASP A 29 -15.39 -12.98 -26.81
N LEU A 30 -14.73 -13.94 -26.15
CA LEU A 30 -13.26 -14.03 -26.08
C LEU A 30 -12.62 -14.03 -27.48
N SER A 31 -13.22 -14.79 -28.42
CA SER A 31 -12.74 -14.89 -29.80
C SER A 31 -12.88 -13.58 -30.59
N ARG A 32 -13.86 -12.72 -30.24
CA ARG A 32 -14.02 -11.40 -30.87
C ARG A 32 -12.99 -10.41 -30.35
N VAL A 33 -12.75 -10.39 -29.04
CA VAL A 33 -11.77 -9.48 -28.40
C VAL A 33 -10.34 -9.78 -28.86
N ALA A 34 -10.02 -11.06 -29.08
CA ALA A 34 -8.69 -11.47 -29.54
C ALA A 34 -8.40 -11.15 -31.02
N ARG A 35 -9.40 -10.74 -31.81
CA ARG A 35 -9.23 -10.51 -33.25
C ARG A 35 -8.83 -9.05 -33.50
N PRO A 36 -7.60 -8.77 -34.00
CA PRO A 36 -7.21 -7.40 -34.35
C PRO A 36 -8.09 -6.89 -35.50
N PRO A 37 -8.47 -5.59 -35.49
CA PRO A 37 -9.30 -5.02 -36.54
C PRO A 37 -8.56 -5.10 -37.89
N VAL A 38 -9.23 -5.69 -38.88
CA VAL A 38 -8.75 -5.71 -40.26
C VAL A 38 -8.94 -4.31 -40.83
N ALA A 39 -7.84 -3.62 -41.13
CA ALA A 39 -7.85 -2.31 -41.74
C ALA A 39 -8.57 -2.35 -43.10
N GLU A 40 -9.74 -1.72 -43.18
CA GLU A 40 -10.49 -1.54 -44.41
C GLU A 40 -9.82 -0.44 -45.27
N PRO A 41 -9.62 -0.64 -46.59
CA PRO A 41 -9.00 0.37 -47.44
C PRO A 41 -9.96 1.53 -47.70
N ALA A 42 -9.52 2.74 -47.36
CA ALA A 42 -10.27 3.97 -47.51
C ALA A 42 -10.61 4.28 -48.99
N SER A 43 -11.89 4.46 -49.28
CA SER A 43 -12.37 5.12 -50.51
C SER A 43 -12.44 6.64 -50.30
N PRO A 44 -11.99 7.45 -51.27
CA PRO A 44 -12.03 8.90 -51.15
C PRO A 44 -13.33 9.49 -51.72
N GLY A 45 -14.04 10.26 -50.89
CA GLY A 45 -14.91 11.33 -51.37
C GLY A 45 -16.33 11.31 -50.84
N SER A 46 -16.60 12.04 -49.75
CA SER A 46 -17.82 12.85 -49.62
C SER A 46 -17.70 13.83 -48.45
N ALA A 47 -18.38 14.97 -48.59
CA ALA A 47 -18.18 16.19 -47.83
C ALA A 47 -18.77 16.18 -46.42
N ALA A 48 -17.97 16.72 -45.50
CA ALA A 48 -18.23 17.28 -44.17
C ALA A 48 -19.70 17.37 -43.68
N SER A 49 -20.11 16.36 -42.92
CA SER A 49 -20.85 16.57 -41.68
C SER A 49 -19.93 16.15 -40.54
N GLU A 50 -19.68 17.05 -39.58
CA GLU A 50 -18.98 16.76 -38.32
C GLU A 50 -19.85 15.87 -37.43
N THR A 51 -20.08 14.63 -37.87
CA THR A 51 -20.34 13.54 -36.95
C THR A 51 -19.04 13.31 -36.18
N HIS A 52 -18.99 13.77 -34.93
CA HIS A 52 -17.95 13.32 -34.00
C HIS A 52 -17.89 11.79 -34.09
N PRO A 53 -16.75 11.19 -34.48
CA PRO A 53 -16.64 9.74 -34.48
C PRO A 53 -16.96 9.26 -33.07
N ALA A 54 -17.90 8.32 -32.95
CA ALA A 54 -18.22 7.70 -31.68
C ALA A 54 -16.91 7.25 -31.06
N ALA A 55 -16.56 7.84 -29.91
CA ALA A 55 -15.27 7.57 -29.26
C ALA A 55 -15.12 6.06 -29.09
N GLU A 56 -14.04 5.50 -29.62
CA GLU A 56 -13.77 4.07 -29.45
C GLU A 56 -13.78 3.74 -27.96
N PRO A 57 -14.47 2.66 -27.55
CA PRO A 57 -14.54 2.28 -26.16
C PRO A 57 -13.14 1.95 -25.63
N ASP A 58 -12.85 2.37 -24.40
CA ASP A 58 -11.53 2.18 -23.79
C ASP A 58 -11.17 0.67 -23.77
N PRO A 59 -9.98 0.28 -24.27
CA PRO A 59 -9.58 -1.12 -24.34
C PRO A 59 -9.53 -1.80 -22.96
N ALA A 60 -9.27 -1.05 -21.88
CA ALA A 60 -9.28 -1.57 -20.52
C ALA A 60 -10.68 -2.05 -20.11
N LEU A 61 -11.75 -1.42 -20.58
CA LEU A 61 -13.11 -1.85 -20.27
C LEU A 61 -13.39 -3.26 -20.80
N ALA A 62 -13.02 -3.54 -22.06
CA ALA A 62 -13.21 -4.85 -22.67
C ALA A 62 -12.44 -5.95 -21.92
N VAL A 63 -11.17 -5.68 -21.59
CA VAL A 63 -10.32 -6.63 -20.85
C VAL A 63 -10.85 -6.87 -19.43
N VAL A 64 -11.27 -5.82 -18.73
CA VAL A 64 -11.84 -5.92 -17.39
C VAL A 64 -13.16 -6.70 -17.40
N THR A 65 -14.02 -6.49 -18.39
CA THR A 65 -15.26 -7.26 -18.54
C THR A 65 -14.97 -8.75 -18.70
N VAL A 66 -14.04 -9.11 -19.59
CA VAL A 66 -13.62 -10.49 -19.80
C VAL A 66 -13.07 -11.11 -18.51
N PHE A 67 -12.17 -10.40 -17.83
CA PHE A 67 -11.58 -10.87 -16.57
C PHE A 67 -12.62 -11.11 -15.49
N ARG A 68 -13.56 -10.18 -15.28
CA ARG A 68 -14.64 -10.34 -14.29
C ARG A 68 -15.52 -11.54 -14.61
N ALA A 69 -15.85 -11.74 -15.89
CA ALA A 69 -16.66 -12.87 -16.32
C ALA A 69 -15.95 -14.20 -16.08
N SER A 70 -14.67 -14.33 -16.46
CA SER A 70 -13.89 -15.55 -16.21
C SER A 70 -13.69 -15.80 -14.71
N TRP A 71 -13.45 -14.74 -13.93
CA TRP A 71 -13.27 -14.82 -12.49
C TRP A 71 -14.52 -15.37 -11.79
N ASN A 72 -15.69 -14.81 -12.11
CA ASN A 72 -16.96 -15.25 -11.53
C ASN A 72 -17.30 -16.68 -11.96
N ALA A 73 -17.11 -17.01 -13.25
CA ALA A 73 -17.38 -18.35 -13.77
C ALA A 73 -16.52 -19.42 -13.09
N LEU A 74 -15.22 -19.17 -12.92
CA LEU A 74 -14.34 -20.08 -12.19
C LEU A 74 -14.79 -20.22 -10.73
N GLY A 75 -15.22 -19.12 -10.10
CA GLY A 75 -15.72 -19.16 -8.74
C GLY A 75 -16.97 -20.03 -8.57
N GLU A 76 -17.95 -19.88 -9.46
CA GLU A 76 -19.18 -20.71 -9.48
C GLU A 76 -18.87 -22.20 -9.70
N VAL A 77 -17.88 -22.51 -10.55
CA VAL A 77 -17.46 -23.88 -10.85
C VAL A 77 -16.75 -24.53 -9.68
N LEU A 78 -15.84 -23.82 -9.02
CA LEU A 78 -15.16 -24.33 -7.83
C LEU A 78 -16.14 -24.64 -6.69
N ASP A 79 -17.21 -23.85 -6.56
CA ASP A 79 -18.24 -24.06 -5.53
C ASP A 79 -19.21 -25.22 -5.88
N ALA A 80 -19.32 -25.59 -7.16
CA ALA A 80 -20.31 -26.54 -7.67
C ALA A 80 -19.78 -27.98 -7.91
N GLU A 81 -18.54 -28.30 -7.54
CA GLU A 81 -17.91 -29.62 -7.73
C GLU A 81 -18.05 -30.18 -9.16
N VAL A 82 -17.89 -29.31 -10.17
CA VAL A 82 -18.03 -29.67 -11.60
C VAL A 82 -16.83 -30.47 -12.12
N PRO A 83 -16.96 -31.16 -13.27
CA PRO A 83 -15.89 -31.99 -13.83
C PRO A 83 -14.58 -31.24 -14.04
N ASP A 84 -13.46 -31.91 -13.75
CA ASP A 84 -12.10 -31.37 -13.87
C ASP A 84 -11.80 -30.72 -15.23
N GLU A 85 -12.35 -31.28 -16.32
CA GLU A 85 -12.16 -30.73 -17.67
C GLU A 85 -12.76 -29.33 -17.84
N LEU A 86 -13.91 -29.05 -17.20
CA LEU A 86 -14.53 -27.72 -17.23
C LEU A 86 -13.74 -26.73 -16.36
N SER A 87 -13.29 -27.19 -15.18
CA SER A 87 -12.44 -26.41 -14.29
C SER A 87 -11.14 -25.99 -14.99
N ALA A 88 -10.46 -26.92 -15.64
CA ALA A 88 -9.22 -26.64 -16.38
C ALA A 88 -9.40 -25.61 -17.51
N LYS A 89 -10.51 -25.67 -18.26
CA LYS A 89 -10.81 -24.69 -19.32
C LYS A 89 -11.08 -23.29 -18.77
N LEU A 90 -11.74 -23.20 -17.62
CA LEU A 90 -12.02 -21.92 -16.97
C LEU A 90 -10.77 -21.33 -16.33
N ASP A 91 -9.91 -22.15 -15.76
CA ASP A 91 -8.59 -21.76 -15.26
C ASP A 91 -7.71 -21.20 -16.40
N GLU A 92 -7.66 -21.89 -17.55
CA GLU A 92 -6.97 -21.40 -18.74
C GLU A 92 -7.53 -20.06 -19.24
N ALA A 93 -8.86 -19.93 -19.29
CA ALA A 93 -9.53 -18.69 -19.70
C ALA A 93 -9.25 -17.53 -18.72
N GLN A 94 -9.27 -17.81 -17.42
CA GLN A 94 -8.93 -16.83 -16.38
C GLN A 94 -7.45 -16.42 -16.48
N GLY A 95 -6.53 -17.38 -16.70
CA GLY A 95 -5.11 -17.11 -16.92
C GLY A 95 -4.88 -16.19 -18.12
N ALA A 96 -5.58 -16.43 -19.23
CA ALA A 96 -5.53 -15.56 -20.41
C ALA A 96 -6.07 -14.15 -20.11
N ALA A 97 -7.20 -14.04 -19.41
CA ALA A 97 -7.78 -12.76 -19.03
C ALA A 97 -6.87 -11.98 -18.06
N TYR A 98 -6.19 -12.68 -17.15
CA TYR A 98 -5.20 -12.11 -16.24
C TYR A 98 -3.99 -11.54 -17.01
N GLN A 99 -3.48 -12.26 -18.01
CA GLN A 99 -2.43 -11.69 -18.88
C GLN A 99 -2.93 -10.46 -19.64
N GLY A 100 -4.21 -10.43 -20.01
CA GLY A 100 -4.87 -9.24 -20.55
C GLY A 100 -4.78 -8.04 -19.62
N LEU A 101 -5.11 -8.19 -18.33
CA LEU A 101 -5.01 -7.11 -17.33
C LEU A 101 -3.59 -6.54 -17.19
N LYS A 102 -2.57 -7.40 -17.30
CA LYS A 102 -1.16 -6.98 -17.26
C LYS A 102 -0.78 -6.11 -18.46
N ALA A 103 -1.27 -6.47 -19.64
CA ALA A 103 -0.88 -5.85 -20.90
C ALA A 103 -1.73 -4.61 -21.23
N VAL A 104 -2.98 -4.55 -20.79
CA VAL A 104 -3.88 -3.46 -21.18
C VAL A 104 -3.45 -2.12 -20.60
N ARG A 105 -3.66 -1.07 -21.37
CA ARG A 105 -3.37 0.32 -20.97
C ARG A 105 -4.66 1.12 -21.10
N PRO A 106 -5.20 1.65 -20.00
CA PRO A 106 -6.37 2.52 -20.08
C PRO A 106 -5.98 3.80 -20.80
N THR A 107 -6.94 4.37 -21.52
CA THR A 107 -6.78 5.63 -22.26
C THR A 107 -7.71 6.72 -21.73
N THR A 108 -8.63 6.34 -20.84
CA THR A 108 -9.61 7.20 -20.18
C THR A 108 -9.59 6.97 -18.67
N PRO A 109 -10.04 7.96 -17.87
CA PRO A 109 -10.19 7.79 -16.42
C PRO A 109 -11.15 6.65 -16.05
N GLU A 110 -12.16 6.39 -16.87
CA GLU A 110 -13.14 5.32 -16.64
C GLU A 110 -12.51 3.94 -16.85
N GLY A 111 -11.74 3.75 -17.93
CA GLY A 111 -10.94 2.55 -18.15
C GLY A 111 -9.92 2.31 -17.05
N TYR A 112 -9.27 3.37 -16.56
CA TYR A 112 -8.32 3.28 -15.44
C TYR A 112 -9.01 2.81 -14.16
N ARG A 113 -10.18 3.37 -13.83
CA ARG A 113 -10.97 2.95 -12.66
C ARG A 113 -11.38 1.48 -12.77
N ALA A 114 -11.88 1.06 -13.92
CA ALA A 114 -12.27 -0.33 -14.15
C ALA A 114 -11.09 -1.30 -13.97
N LEU A 115 -9.90 -0.92 -14.49
CA LEU A 115 -8.67 -1.68 -14.33
C LEU A 115 -8.26 -1.79 -12.84
N ALA A 116 -8.32 -0.68 -12.10
CA ALA A 116 -8.02 -0.67 -10.66
C ALA A 116 -8.98 -1.55 -9.86
N GLU A 117 -10.27 -1.52 -10.17
CA GLU A 117 -11.26 -2.40 -9.54
C GLU A 117 -11.01 -3.87 -9.85
N ALA A 118 -10.60 -4.21 -11.08
CA ALA A 118 -10.26 -5.59 -11.46
C ALA A 118 -9.02 -6.10 -10.70
N TRP A 119 -7.97 -5.26 -10.56
CA TRP A 119 -6.82 -5.60 -9.74
C TRP A 119 -7.17 -5.74 -8.26
N ALA A 120 -8.06 -4.90 -7.73
CA ALA A 120 -8.55 -5.04 -6.36
C ALA A 120 -9.30 -6.38 -6.16
N MET A 121 -10.03 -6.88 -7.15
CA MET A 121 -10.63 -8.22 -7.11
C MET A 121 -9.57 -9.31 -7.09
N ALA A 122 -8.55 -9.23 -7.96
CA ALA A 122 -7.46 -10.20 -8.01
C ALA A 122 -6.69 -10.26 -6.68
N LEU A 123 -6.37 -9.11 -6.09
CA LEU A 123 -5.62 -9.00 -4.84
C LEU A 123 -6.41 -9.48 -3.61
N LYS A 124 -7.73 -9.27 -3.59
CA LYS A 124 -8.64 -9.82 -2.55
C LYS A 124 -8.95 -11.30 -2.77
N GLY A 125 -8.73 -11.76 -4.00
CA GLY A 125 -9.23 -12.99 -4.56
C GLY A 125 -8.36 -14.22 -4.29
N GLU A 126 -7.18 -14.05 -3.70
CA GLU A 126 -6.49 -15.17 -3.07
C GLU A 126 -7.32 -15.57 -1.85
N ARG A 127 -8.08 -16.66 -2.03
CA ARG A 127 -9.16 -17.16 -1.16
C ARG A 127 -8.63 -17.71 0.17
N GLY A 128 -7.98 -16.85 0.96
CA GLY A 128 -7.51 -17.16 2.30
C GLY A 128 -5.99 -17.22 2.48
N ASP A 129 -5.22 -17.10 1.40
CA ASP A 129 -3.75 -16.99 1.44
C ASP A 129 -3.33 -15.55 1.12
N GLU A 130 -2.19 -15.11 1.67
CA GLU A 130 -1.62 -13.80 1.34
C GLU A 130 -1.29 -13.74 -0.16
N PRO A 131 -1.64 -12.64 -0.86
CA PRO A 131 -1.36 -12.50 -2.27
C PRO A 131 0.09 -12.82 -2.56
N GLY A 132 0.32 -13.76 -3.49
CA GLY A 132 1.67 -14.03 -3.96
C GLY A 132 2.33 -12.72 -4.40
N MET A 133 3.58 -12.50 -4.00
CA MET A 133 4.37 -11.28 -4.29
C MET A 133 4.25 -10.84 -5.77
N THR A 134 4.09 -11.81 -6.67
CA THR A 134 3.93 -11.62 -8.11
C THR A 134 2.64 -10.91 -8.55
N VAL A 135 1.52 -11.07 -7.85
CA VAL A 135 0.23 -10.43 -8.20
C VAL A 135 0.27 -8.94 -7.85
N SER A 136 0.87 -8.61 -6.72
CA SER A 136 1.07 -7.22 -6.27
C SER A 136 1.96 -6.44 -7.24
N ASP A 137 3.05 -7.03 -7.70
CA ASP A 137 3.96 -6.41 -8.68
C ASP A 137 3.24 -6.16 -10.02
N HIS A 138 2.49 -7.15 -10.52
CA HIS A 138 1.72 -6.98 -11.76
C HIS A 138 0.65 -5.88 -11.67
N ALA A 139 -0.03 -5.77 -10.53
CA ALA A 139 -1.01 -4.72 -10.29
C ALA A 139 -0.34 -3.34 -10.27
N ALA A 140 0.78 -3.21 -9.56
CA ALA A 140 1.56 -1.98 -9.50
C ALA A 140 2.02 -1.54 -10.90
N ASP A 141 2.65 -2.44 -11.66
CA ASP A 141 3.15 -2.14 -13.01
C ASP A 141 2.02 -1.70 -13.96
N SER A 142 0.89 -2.41 -13.95
CA SER A 142 -0.26 -2.12 -14.82
C SER A 142 -0.89 -0.76 -14.48
N LEU A 143 -1.05 -0.45 -13.18
CA LEU A 143 -1.62 0.82 -12.73
C LEU A 143 -0.66 2.00 -12.96
N ILE A 144 0.63 1.83 -12.69
CA ILE A 144 1.64 2.87 -12.98
C ILE A 144 1.62 3.20 -14.47
N ALA A 145 1.59 2.19 -15.33
CA ALA A 145 1.55 2.40 -16.78
C ALA A 145 0.24 3.05 -17.27
N GLY A 146 -0.86 2.86 -16.55
CA GLY A 146 -2.17 3.44 -16.86
C GLY A 146 -2.40 4.84 -16.29
N ALA A 147 -1.59 5.31 -15.35
CA ALA A 147 -1.83 6.55 -14.61
C ALA A 147 -1.92 7.80 -15.51
N GLY A 148 -1.27 7.78 -16.68
CA GLY A 148 -1.34 8.85 -17.68
C GLY A 148 -2.76 9.10 -18.20
N ALA A 149 -3.66 8.12 -18.18
CA ALA A 149 -5.06 8.28 -18.57
C ALA A 149 -5.86 9.18 -17.61
N CYS A 150 -5.35 9.37 -16.39
CA CYS A 150 -5.93 10.23 -15.37
C CYS A 150 -5.22 11.59 -15.27
N ALA A 151 -4.21 11.85 -16.12
CA ALA A 151 -3.57 13.15 -16.16
C ALA A 151 -4.62 14.20 -16.57
N PRO A 152 -4.85 15.25 -15.77
CA PRO A 152 -5.81 16.27 -16.13
C PRO A 152 -5.37 16.92 -17.45
N VAL A 153 -6.28 16.94 -18.44
CA VAL A 153 -6.09 17.68 -19.70
C VAL A 153 -6.13 19.19 -19.47
N GLN A 154 -6.59 19.62 -18.29
CA GLN A 154 -6.60 21.03 -17.91
C GLN A 154 -5.19 21.50 -17.53
N PRO A 155 -4.76 22.69 -17.99
CA PRO A 155 -3.51 23.28 -17.53
C PRO A 155 -3.55 23.39 -16.01
N VAL A 156 -2.61 22.71 -15.35
CA VAL A 156 -2.47 22.78 -13.89
C VAL A 156 -2.02 24.19 -13.53
N ASP A 157 -2.83 24.91 -12.75
CA ASP A 157 -2.42 26.18 -12.17
C ASP A 157 -1.50 25.92 -10.97
N TRP A 158 -0.19 25.92 -11.23
CA TRP A 158 0.82 25.72 -10.19
C TRP A 158 0.83 26.82 -9.11
N TYR A 159 0.14 27.94 -9.33
CA TYR A 159 0.02 29.04 -8.37
C TYR A 159 -1.23 28.95 -7.49
N ASP A 160 -2.15 28.01 -7.77
CA ASP A 160 -3.34 27.74 -6.96
C ASP A 160 -3.37 26.27 -6.50
N PRO A 161 -2.44 25.86 -5.60
CA PRO A 161 -2.40 24.49 -5.11
C PRO A 161 -3.64 24.15 -4.29
N PRO A 162 -4.12 22.89 -4.31
CA PRO A 162 -5.17 22.43 -3.42
C PRO A 162 -4.84 22.71 -1.93
N PRO A 163 -5.83 22.96 -1.07
CA PRO A 163 -5.59 23.19 0.35
C PRO A 163 -4.78 22.06 1.00
N GLY A 164 -3.71 22.42 1.71
CA GLY A 164 -2.79 21.46 2.36
C GLY A 164 -1.66 20.95 1.47
N PHE A 165 -1.63 21.37 0.20
CA PHE A 165 -0.57 21.04 -0.75
C PHE A 165 0.21 22.30 -1.16
N MET A 166 1.43 22.10 -1.65
CA MET A 166 2.22 23.13 -2.31
C MET A 166 2.77 22.58 -3.63
N ALA A 167 3.01 23.48 -4.58
CA ALA A 167 3.71 23.16 -5.80
C ALA A 167 5.18 22.89 -5.47
N ALA A 168 5.71 21.75 -5.91
CA ALA A 168 7.08 21.34 -5.63
C ALA A 168 7.78 20.86 -6.91
N PRO A 169 9.05 21.24 -7.12
CA PRO A 169 9.81 22.28 -6.40
C PRO A 169 9.17 23.68 -6.52
N ALA A 170 9.36 24.57 -5.54
CA ALA A 170 8.72 25.90 -5.56
C ALA A 170 9.14 26.80 -6.75
N LEU A 171 10.35 26.61 -7.31
CA LEU A 171 10.84 27.43 -8.43
C LEU A 171 10.46 26.88 -9.82
N GLU A 172 10.28 25.57 -9.92
CA GLU A 172 9.96 24.86 -11.17
C GLU A 172 8.99 23.72 -10.85
N PRO A 173 7.74 24.05 -10.48
CA PRO A 173 6.82 23.06 -9.96
C PRO A 173 6.45 22.03 -11.03
N SER A 174 6.55 20.77 -10.66
CA SER A 174 6.20 19.62 -11.52
C SER A 174 5.18 18.70 -10.85
N SER A 175 4.85 18.95 -9.59
CA SER A 175 3.88 18.18 -8.80
C SER A 175 3.31 19.01 -7.66
N PHE A 176 2.15 18.61 -7.14
CA PHE A 176 1.69 19.05 -5.82
C PHE A 176 2.05 18.00 -4.78
N VAL A 177 2.56 18.45 -3.65
CA VAL A 177 2.91 17.59 -2.51
C VAL A 177 2.34 18.18 -1.23
N PRO A 178 2.08 17.36 -0.19
CA PRO A 178 1.73 17.90 1.12
C PRO A 178 2.74 18.96 1.56
N VAL A 179 2.27 20.05 2.16
CA VAL A 179 3.12 21.20 2.52
C VAL A 179 4.35 20.78 3.33
N ALA A 180 4.19 19.86 4.29
CA ALA A 180 5.30 19.36 5.11
C ALA A 180 6.40 18.69 4.25
N ASP A 181 6.01 17.81 3.32
CA ASP A 181 6.93 17.10 2.43
C ASP A 181 7.59 18.05 1.43
N GLY A 182 6.82 18.99 0.89
CA GLY A 182 7.32 20.01 -0.03
C GLY A 182 8.39 20.89 0.61
N ILE A 183 8.14 21.36 1.83
CA ILE A 183 9.12 22.12 2.62
C ILE A 183 10.38 21.29 2.85
N ALA A 184 10.24 20.02 3.25
CA ALA A 184 11.40 19.14 3.48
C ALA A 184 12.23 18.94 2.20
N ARG A 185 11.58 18.72 1.05
CA ARG A 185 12.23 18.56 -0.26
C ARG A 185 12.94 19.84 -0.69
N ASP A 186 12.30 21.00 -0.56
CA ASP A 186 12.93 22.28 -0.93
C ASP A 186 14.07 22.66 0.01
N LEU A 187 13.98 22.36 1.31
CA LEU A 187 15.11 22.51 2.24
C LEU A 187 16.29 21.62 1.86
N ALA A 188 16.03 20.37 1.48
CA ALA A 188 17.09 19.46 1.01
C ALA A 188 17.75 19.99 -0.27
N ARG A 189 16.95 20.51 -1.22
CA ARG A 189 17.43 21.12 -2.46
C ARG A 189 18.28 22.36 -2.20
N LEU A 190 17.79 23.27 -1.36
CA LEU A 190 18.50 24.49 -0.96
C LEU A 190 19.81 24.16 -0.24
N ARG A 191 19.79 23.17 0.66
CA ARG A 191 21.00 22.65 1.30
C ARG A 191 22.00 22.12 0.27
N GLY A 192 21.55 21.31 -0.68
CA GLY A 192 22.40 20.78 -1.75
C GLY A 192 23.06 21.90 -2.58
N ALA A 193 22.26 22.90 -2.98
CA ALA A 193 22.76 24.07 -3.70
C ALA A 193 23.76 24.89 -2.88
N ALA A 194 23.48 25.13 -1.60
CA ALA A 194 24.36 25.84 -0.69
C ALA A 194 25.69 25.10 -0.47
N TRP A 195 25.68 23.78 -0.32
CA TRP A 195 26.90 22.97 -0.22
C TRP A 195 27.70 22.94 -1.51
N ALA A 196 27.05 22.83 -2.67
CA ALA A 196 27.74 22.90 -3.96
C ALA A 196 28.45 24.26 -4.13
N GLU A 197 27.79 25.35 -3.77
CA GLU A 197 28.37 26.70 -3.83
C GLU A 197 29.50 26.88 -2.81
N PHE A 198 29.37 26.30 -1.61
CA PHE A 198 30.43 26.27 -0.61
C PHE A 198 31.68 25.59 -1.14
N HIS A 199 31.54 24.39 -1.72
CA HIS A 199 32.66 23.66 -2.32
C HIS A 199 33.27 24.39 -3.52
N ARG A 200 32.48 25.15 -4.28
CA ARG A 200 32.98 25.99 -5.37
C ARG A 200 33.84 27.15 -4.86
N ARG A 201 33.51 27.72 -3.68
CA ARG A 201 34.20 28.88 -3.10
C ARG A 201 35.37 28.53 -2.20
N VAL A 202 35.36 27.35 -1.58
CA VAL A 202 36.42 26.91 -0.66
C VAL A 202 37.46 26.08 -1.41
N SER A 203 38.67 26.62 -1.49
CA SER A 203 39.87 25.94 -1.96
C SER A 203 40.78 25.57 -0.77
N PRO A 204 41.81 24.71 -0.97
CA PRO A 204 42.79 24.39 0.08
C PRO A 204 43.53 25.60 0.66
N GLU A 205 43.59 26.71 -0.07
CA GLU A 205 44.25 27.96 0.34
C GLU A 205 43.31 28.91 1.09
N THR A 206 42.02 28.57 1.20
CA THR A 206 41.03 29.45 1.84
C THR A 206 41.27 29.49 3.35
N THR A 207 41.36 30.71 3.90
CA THR A 207 41.60 30.90 5.34
C THR A 207 40.43 30.42 6.19
N VAL A 208 40.68 30.11 7.47
CA VAL A 208 39.63 29.67 8.40
C VAL A 208 38.56 30.75 8.59
N GLU A 209 38.96 32.02 8.68
CA GLU A 209 38.05 33.16 8.74
C GLU A 209 37.16 33.27 7.51
N ASP A 210 37.72 33.07 6.30
CA ASP A 210 36.95 33.07 5.06
C ASP A 210 36.00 31.88 4.97
N ILE A 211 36.43 30.68 5.39
CA ILE A 211 35.55 29.51 5.47
C ILE A 211 34.35 29.81 6.38
N ARG A 212 34.57 30.39 7.57
CA ARG A 212 33.49 30.76 8.49
C ARG A 212 32.56 31.82 7.88
N ARG A 213 33.12 32.80 7.18
CA ARG A 213 32.36 33.83 6.46
C ARG A 213 31.48 33.20 5.37
N ILE A 214 32.04 32.34 4.53
CA ILE A 214 31.32 31.65 3.45
C ILE A 214 30.21 30.75 4.03
N ARG A 215 30.47 30.02 5.13
CA ARG A 215 29.43 29.21 5.81
C ARG A 215 28.23 30.06 6.26
N ARG A 216 28.49 31.25 6.82
CA ARG A 216 27.44 32.18 7.25
C ARG A 216 26.69 32.78 6.07
N GLU A 217 27.39 33.22 5.03
CA GLU A 217 26.80 33.77 3.80
C GLU A 217 25.85 32.76 3.13
N LEU A 218 26.21 31.47 3.15
CA LEU A 218 25.41 30.39 2.56
C LEU A 218 24.40 29.77 3.53
N HIS A 219 24.25 30.34 4.73
CA HIS A 219 23.36 29.84 5.78
C HIS A 219 23.50 28.33 6.07
N LEU A 220 24.71 27.78 5.91
CA LEU A 220 24.93 26.34 6.04
C LEU A 220 24.64 25.83 7.44
N ASP A 221 24.74 26.66 8.47
CA ASP A 221 24.43 26.24 9.84
C ASP A 221 22.91 26.17 10.08
N ALA A 222 22.12 27.00 9.40
CA ALA A 222 20.64 26.95 9.45
C ALA A 222 20.06 25.87 8.53
N LEU A 223 20.73 25.61 7.40
CA LEU A 223 20.39 24.54 6.45
C LEU A 223 21.02 23.19 6.82
N SER A 224 21.96 23.18 7.76
CA SER A 224 22.42 21.92 8.32
C SER A 224 21.20 21.26 8.96
N PRO A 225 20.97 19.96 8.70
CA PRO A 225 19.96 19.24 9.43
C PRO A 225 20.39 19.44 10.88
N SER A 226 19.55 20.10 11.67
CA SER A 226 19.59 19.72 13.06
C SER A 226 19.40 18.21 13.01
N PRO A 227 20.33 17.40 13.55
CA PRO A 227 19.92 16.03 13.89
C PRO A 227 18.57 16.20 14.58
N PRO A 228 17.51 15.49 14.16
CA PRO A 228 16.17 15.70 14.71
C PRO A 228 16.34 15.84 16.22
N LYS A 229 16.14 17.07 16.72
CA LYS A 229 16.56 17.43 18.08
C LYS A 229 15.66 16.80 19.14
N SER A 230 14.67 16.06 18.70
CA SER A 230 13.78 15.24 19.48
C SER A 230 13.89 13.82 18.92
N ASP A 231 14.35 12.88 19.75
CA ASP A 231 14.10 11.46 19.55
C ASP A 231 12.62 11.30 19.16
N ILE A 232 12.31 10.43 18.19
CA ILE A 232 10.90 10.23 17.78
C ILE A 232 10.06 9.86 19.01
N GLY A 233 10.65 9.15 19.96
CA GLY A 233 10.04 8.81 21.24
C GLY A 233 9.71 10.00 22.14
N ASP A 234 10.36 11.16 22.02
CA ASP A 234 10.05 12.34 22.84
C ASP A 234 8.87 13.16 22.27
N GLN A 235 8.45 12.86 21.05
CA GLN A 235 7.30 13.51 20.40
C GLN A 235 5.97 12.81 20.73
N VAL A 236 6.03 11.60 21.29
CA VAL A 236 4.84 10.81 21.63
C VAL A 236 4.55 10.95 23.13
N ASP A 237 3.39 11.51 23.47
CA ASP A 237 2.93 11.57 24.87
C ASP A 237 2.29 10.25 25.29
N PHE A 238 3.12 9.26 25.59
CA PHE A 238 2.69 7.93 26.04
C PHE A 238 1.83 7.96 27.30
N ALA A 239 2.00 8.96 28.18
CA ALA A 239 1.28 9.05 29.44
C ALA A 239 -0.21 9.36 29.22
N SER A 240 -0.55 10.07 28.14
CA SER A 240 -1.93 10.43 27.79
C SER A 240 -2.65 9.38 26.93
N THR A 241 -1.91 8.55 26.19
CA THR A 241 -2.40 7.52 25.27
C THR A 241 -3.17 6.42 26.00
N ASP A 242 -4.24 5.85 25.44
CA ASP A 242 -4.93 4.72 26.09
C ASP A 242 -4.17 3.38 25.91
N ILE A 243 -4.57 2.31 26.62
CA ILE A 243 -3.80 1.05 26.58
C ILE A 243 -3.91 0.29 25.25
N ASN A 244 -5.00 0.46 24.50
CA ASN A 244 -5.15 -0.15 23.19
C ASN A 244 -4.30 0.59 22.17
N GLU A 245 -4.25 1.91 22.26
CA GLU A 245 -3.37 2.75 21.45
C GLU A 245 -1.89 2.46 21.78
N LEU A 246 -1.51 2.33 23.05
CA LEU A 246 -0.14 1.95 23.44
C LEU A 246 0.25 0.58 22.89
N ARG A 247 -0.68 -0.40 22.91
CA ARG A 247 -0.46 -1.70 22.26
C ARG A 247 -0.23 -1.54 20.76
N ALA A 248 -1.10 -0.80 20.08
CA ALA A 248 -1.00 -0.61 18.64
C ALA A 248 0.31 0.09 18.24
N VAL A 249 0.75 1.08 19.03
CA VAL A 249 2.06 1.72 18.87
C VAL A 249 3.18 0.71 19.06
N HIS A 250 3.17 -0.06 20.15
CA HIS A 250 4.18 -1.08 20.42
C HIS A 250 4.30 -2.10 19.28
N GLU A 251 3.19 -2.75 18.90
CA GLU A 251 3.16 -3.76 17.83
C GLU A 251 3.65 -3.16 16.50
N ARG A 252 3.17 -1.97 16.14
CA ARG A 252 3.52 -1.37 14.85
C ARG A 252 4.98 -0.91 14.80
N MET A 253 5.51 -0.37 15.89
CA MET A 253 6.90 0.08 15.95
C MET A 253 7.87 -1.11 15.93
N ARG A 254 7.52 -2.23 16.60
CA ARG A 254 8.27 -3.50 16.54
C ARG A 254 8.32 -4.09 15.13
N GLU A 255 7.20 -4.10 14.42
CA GLU A 255 7.16 -4.54 13.02
C GLU A 255 8.03 -3.65 12.12
N LEU A 256 7.83 -2.33 12.21
CA LEU A 256 8.55 -1.38 11.37
C LEU A 256 10.05 -1.35 11.68
N SER A 257 10.47 -1.49 12.95
CA SER A 257 11.87 -1.57 13.35
C SER A 257 12.53 -2.81 12.74
N SER A 258 11.86 -3.96 12.82
CA SER A 258 12.32 -5.22 12.24
C SER A 258 12.50 -5.12 10.72
N VAL A 259 11.53 -4.53 10.01
CA VAL A 259 11.62 -4.31 8.56
C VAL A 259 12.74 -3.34 8.21
N ALA A 260 12.83 -2.19 8.90
CA ALA A 260 13.87 -1.20 8.66
C ALA A 260 15.27 -1.78 8.89
N TYR A 261 15.45 -2.56 9.96
CA TYR A 261 16.69 -3.25 10.26
C TYR A 261 17.03 -4.27 9.17
N ALA A 262 16.09 -5.14 8.79
CA ALA A 262 16.29 -6.13 7.73
C ALA A 262 16.68 -5.48 6.40
N MET A 263 15.99 -4.40 6.01
CA MET A 263 16.32 -3.64 4.80
C MET A 263 17.70 -2.98 4.89
N SER A 264 18.11 -2.49 6.07
CA SER A 264 19.43 -1.91 6.28
C SER A 264 20.56 -2.92 6.03
N CYS A 265 20.29 -4.22 6.23
CA CYS A 265 21.23 -5.31 6.04
C CYS A 265 21.24 -5.89 4.61
N MET A 266 20.35 -5.47 3.72
CA MET A 266 20.34 -5.94 2.33
C MET A 266 21.57 -5.42 1.57
N GLU A 267 22.10 -6.22 0.64
CA GLU A 267 23.33 -5.89 -0.13
C GLU A 267 23.25 -4.54 -0.86
N CYS A 268 22.06 -4.14 -1.35
CA CYS A 268 21.89 -2.85 -2.02
C CYS A 268 21.89 -1.64 -1.07
N CYS A 269 21.76 -1.88 0.24
CA CYS A 269 21.69 -0.86 1.28
C CYS A 269 22.90 -0.91 2.23
N SER A 270 23.62 -2.03 2.32
CA SER A 270 24.80 -2.18 3.17
C SER A 270 25.85 -1.09 2.88
N ASP A 271 26.34 -0.44 3.93
CA ASP A 271 27.40 0.58 3.93
C ASP A 271 27.12 1.90 3.17
N ASN A 272 25.91 2.11 2.65
CA ASN A 272 25.54 3.37 2.00
C ASN A 272 24.66 4.27 2.89
N ALA A 273 24.32 5.45 2.35
CA ALA A 273 23.53 6.43 3.09
C ALA A 273 22.10 5.95 3.39
N ALA A 274 21.50 5.13 2.49
CA ALA A 274 20.19 4.55 2.70
C ALA A 274 20.21 3.49 3.80
N GLY A 275 21.22 2.62 3.83
CA GLY A 275 21.39 1.65 4.92
C GLY A 275 21.59 2.31 6.28
N ARG A 276 22.43 3.35 6.36
CA ARG A 276 22.60 4.12 7.61
C ARG A 276 21.32 4.80 8.08
N LEU A 277 20.52 5.32 7.14
CA LEU A 277 19.22 5.93 7.47
C LEU A 277 18.23 4.88 7.98
N LEU A 278 18.15 3.72 7.33
CA LEU A 278 17.27 2.61 7.74
C LEU A 278 17.67 2.03 9.09
N HIS A 279 18.97 1.95 9.37
CA HIS A 279 19.49 1.50 10.66
C HIS A 279 19.12 2.50 11.77
N TRP A 280 19.38 3.80 11.56
CA TRP A 280 18.95 4.84 12.51
C TRP A 280 17.43 4.82 12.74
N LEU A 281 16.65 4.65 11.67
CA LEU A 281 15.20 4.55 11.78
C LEU A 281 14.80 3.32 12.63
N ALA A 282 15.44 2.18 12.45
CA ALA A 282 15.19 0.99 13.26
C ALA A 282 15.47 1.25 14.75
N ASP A 283 16.56 1.95 15.08
CA ASP A 283 16.90 2.31 16.47
C ASP A 283 15.85 3.26 17.09
N GLU A 284 15.40 4.27 16.34
CA GLU A 284 14.36 5.20 16.82
C GLU A 284 13.03 4.49 17.05
N LEU A 285 12.61 3.63 16.11
CA LEU A 285 11.38 2.85 16.23
C LEU A 285 11.44 1.90 17.43
N THR A 286 12.59 1.25 17.64
CA THR A 286 12.84 0.42 18.83
C THR A 286 12.78 1.24 20.12
N THR A 287 13.22 2.49 20.08
CA THR A 287 13.12 3.41 21.24
C THR A 287 11.67 3.76 21.54
N VAL A 288 10.84 4.04 20.52
CA VAL A 288 9.40 4.30 20.67
C VAL A 288 8.68 3.07 21.21
N GLU A 289 8.97 1.89 20.64
CA GLU A 289 8.47 0.60 21.12
C GLU A 289 8.79 0.40 22.61
N GLY A 290 10.05 0.58 23.00
CA GLY A 290 10.50 0.44 24.38
C GLY A 290 9.81 1.41 25.34
N LYS A 291 9.60 2.66 24.94
CA LYS A 291 8.88 3.66 25.74
C LYS A 291 7.39 3.29 25.90
N ALA A 292 6.73 2.82 24.83
CA ALA A 292 5.36 2.33 24.90
C ALA A 292 5.23 1.11 25.83
N ALA A 293 6.15 0.15 25.73
CA ALA A 293 6.20 -1.02 26.60
C ALA A 293 6.41 -0.64 28.07
N ALA A 294 7.35 0.27 28.35
CA ALA A 294 7.63 0.74 29.70
C ALA A 294 6.41 1.43 30.33
N GLU A 295 5.71 2.25 29.55
CA GLU A 295 4.49 2.92 30.01
C GLU A 295 3.34 1.93 30.22
N MET A 296 3.14 0.95 29.34
CA MET A 296 2.16 -0.12 29.57
C MET A 296 2.47 -0.91 30.84
N GLN A 297 3.74 -1.21 31.10
CA GLN A 297 4.18 -1.93 32.30
C GLN A 297 3.92 -1.12 33.58
N SER A 298 4.14 0.20 33.53
CA SER A 298 3.95 1.11 34.67
C SER A 298 2.47 1.20 35.08
N ARG A 299 1.55 1.07 34.11
CA ARG A 299 0.11 1.24 34.31
C ARG A 299 -0.52 0.11 35.12
N ARG A 300 -1.54 0.49 35.90
CA ARG A 300 -2.42 -0.43 36.64
C ARG A 300 -3.89 -0.20 36.24
N PRO A 301 -4.33 -0.74 35.08
CA PRO A 301 -5.68 -0.51 34.62
C PRO A 301 -6.72 -1.07 35.58
N ALA A 302 -7.79 -0.28 35.81
CA ALA A 302 -8.94 -0.71 36.59
C ALA A 302 -9.90 -1.58 35.77
N ALA A 303 -10.01 -1.32 34.47
CA ALA A 303 -10.85 -2.10 33.56
C ALA A 303 -10.26 -3.50 33.32
N PHE A 304 -11.15 -4.49 33.25
CA PHE A 304 -10.76 -5.90 33.08
C PHE A 304 -10.00 -6.15 31.77
N TRP A 305 -10.52 -5.64 30.65
CA TRP A 305 -9.95 -5.85 29.32
C TRP A 305 -8.57 -5.20 29.19
N ASP A 306 -8.43 -3.98 29.69
CA ASP A 306 -7.16 -3.25 29.70
C ASP A 306 -6.09 -3.98 30.51
N ARG A 307 -6.47 -4.55 31.66
CA ARG A 307 -5.55 -5.34 32.49
C ARG A 307 -5.12 -6.63 31.78
N LYS A 308 -6.03 -7.29 31.07
CA LYS A 308 -5.73 -8.48 30.26
C LYS A 308 -4.77 -8.14 29.13
N ILE A 309 -4.99 -7.04 28.42
CA ILE A 309 -4.11 -6.56 27.33
C ILE A 309 -2.71 -6.28 27.87
N ARG A 310 -2.62 -5.52 28.97
CA ARG A 310 -1.35 -5.24 29.66
C ARG A 310 -0.59 -6.52 29.98
N LEU A 311 -1.25 -7.49 30.64
CA LEU A 311 -0.62 -8.73 31.06
C LEU A 311 -0.15 -9.58 29.88
N GLY A 312 -0.87 -9.58 28.75
CA GLY A 312 -0.46 -10.28 27.53
C GLY A 312 0.85 -9.76 26.97
N LEU A 313 0.98 -8.44 26.83
CA LEU A 313 2.19 -7.81 26.28
C LEU A 313 3.38 -7.89 27.23
N VAL A 314 3.15 -7.74 28.53
CA VAL A 314 4.21 -7.92 29.55
C VAL A 314 4.71 -9.36 29.55
N ALA A 315 3.83 -10.36 29.34
CA ALA A 315 4.24 -11.76 29.25
C ALA A 315 5.21 -12.00 28.10
N GLU A 316 4.90 -11.47 26.91
CA GLU A 316 5.71 -11.63 25.70
C GLU A 316 7.14 -11.12 25.93
N ARG A 317 7.28 -9.89 26.42
CA ARG A 317 8.59 -9.28 26.72
C ARG A 317 9.39 -10.10 27.74
N ILE A 318 8.76 -10.57 28.81
CA ILE A 318 9.43 -11.32 29.88
C ILE A 318 9.88 -12.70 29.40
N ILE A 319 9.10 -13.34 28.52
CA ILE A 319 9.50 -14.60 27.89
C ILE A 319 10.73 -14.39 27.00
N GLU A 320 10.78 -13.27 26.28
CA GLU A 320 11.87 -12.97 25.35
C GLU A 320 13.17 -12.53 26.06
N ASN A 321 13.08 -11.82 27.19
CA ASN A 321 14.26 -11.29 27.86
C ASN A 321 14.95 -12.28 28.83
N GLY A 322 14.24 -13.29 29.31
CA GLY A 322 14.77 -14.30 30.24
C GLY A 322 15.22 -13.75 31.59
N ASP A 323 14.69 -12.60 32.04
CA ASP A 323 15.02 -12.02 33.34
C ASP A 323 14.19 -12.68 34.47
N ASP A 324 14.88 -13.41 35.35
CA ASP A 324 14.26 -14.12 36.47
C ASP A 324 13.51 -13.19 37.45
N ALA A 325 14.01 -11.97 37.66
CA ALA A 325 13.40 -11.01 38.58
C ALA A 325 12.14 -10.38 37.99
N GLU A 326 12.16 -10.00 36.71
CA GLU A 326 10.96 -9.55 36.01
C GLU A 326 9.92 -10.68 35.93
N THR A 327 10.36 -11.91 35.64
CA THR A 327 9.51 -13.11 35.63
C THR A 327 8.82 -13.32 36.98
N ALA A 328 9.55 -13.24 38.09
CA ALA A 328 9.00 -13.39 39.42
C ALA A 328 7.96 -12.29 39.74
N GLY A 329 8.22 -11.04 39.36
CA GLY A 329 7.28 -9.93 39.52
C GLY A 329 5.99 -10.14 38.72
N PHE A 330 6.11 -10.61 37.48
CA PHE A 330 4.97 -10.90 36.62
C PHE A 330 4.12 -12.07 37.11
N ILE A 331 4.73 -13.12 37.65
CA ILE A 331 4.00 -14.24 38.28
C ILE A 331 3.16 -13.73 39.47
N GLN A 332 3.67 -12.80 40.27
CA GLN A 332 2.91 -12.20 41.37
C GLN A 332 1.71 -11.39 40.86
N ASP A 333 1.90 -10.61 39.80
CA ASP A 333 0.82 -9.85 39.14
C ASP A 333 -0.27 -10.77 38.58
N LEU A 334 0.11 -11.88 37.93
CA LEU A 334 -0.81 -12.90 37.43
C LEU A 334 -1.58 -13.59 38.57
N ALA A 335 -0.89 -13.96 39.65
CA ALA A 335 -1.50 -14.59 40.81
C ALA A 335 -2.52 -13.66 41.49
N ALA A 336 -2.19 -12.36 41.62
CA ALA A 336 -3.09 -11.35 42.15
C ALA A 336 -4.33 -11.19 41.27
N TRP A 337 -4.16 -11.15 39.94
CA TRP A 337 -5.27 -11.06 39.00
C TRP A 337 -6.17 -12.31 39.05
N ALA A 338 -5.58 -13.51 39.08
CA ALA A 338 -6.32 -14.77 39.19
C ALA A 338 -7.13 -14.84 40.50
N ALA A 339 -6.55 -14.41 41.62
CA ALA A 339 -7.25 -14.36 42.90
C ALA A 339 -8.43 -13.37 42.90
N GLU A 340 -8.32 -12.25 42.16
CA GLU A 340 -9.43 -11.32 41.97
C GLU A 340 -10.55 -11.93 41.12
N GLN A 341 -10.20 -12.62 40.02
CA GLN A 341 -11.20 -13.28 39.17
C GLN A 341 -11.96 -14.38 39.91
N ALA A 342 -11.30 -15.13 40.79
CA ALA A 342 -11.92 -16.18 41.59
C ALA A 342 -12.96 -15.65 42.61
N ARG A 343 -13.00 -14.34 42.88
CA ARG A 343 -13.97 -13.71 43.79
C ARG A 343 -15.18 -13.12 43.06
N ARG A 344 -15.14 -13.04 41.73
CA ARG A 344 -16.24 -12.54 40.89
C ARG A 344 -17.12 -13.71 40.45
#